data_AF-A0A558F0B4-F1
#
_entry.id   AF-A0A558F0B4-F1
#
_cell.length_a   1.000
_cell.length_b   1.000
_cell.length_c   1.000
_cell.angle_alpha   90.00
_cell.angle_beta   90.00
_cell.angle_gamma   90.00
#
_symmetry.space_group_name_H-M   'P 1'
#
loop_
_entity.id
_entity.type
_entity.pdbx_description
1 polymer ?
#
loop_
_entity_poly.entity_id
_entity_poly.type
_entity_poly.pdbx_seq_one_letter_code
_entity_poly.pdbx_strand_id
1 'polypeptide(L)' 'MTACCRSTVLSKPVIPANLLEPCPQFSYLEGGTGKDALLWAVDTVAKGNECAAKVDAWIEIEKAR' A
#
# COMPACT_ATOMS: atom_id res chain seq x y z
N MET A 1 -24.38 -0.77 -41.76
CA MET A 1 -24.16 -0.10 -40.46
C MET A 1 -24.07 -1.15 -39.38
N THR A 2 -22.88 -1.43 -38.87
CA THR A 2 -22.71 -2.20 -37.64
C THR A 2 -21.45 -1.68 -36.98
N ALA A 3 -21.62 -0.65 -36.16
CA ALA A 3 -20.55 -0.10 -35.34
C ALA A 3 -20.31 -1.07 -34.16
N CYS A 4 -19.05 -1.46 -33.95
CA CYS A 4 -18.64 -2.15 -32.74
C CYS A 4 -18.95 -1.26 -31.53
N CYS A 5 -19.95 -1.65 -30.73
CA CYS A 5 -20.11 -1.11 -29.39
C CYS A 5 -18.95 -1.64 -28.54
N ARG A 6 -17.84 -0.89 -28.48
CA ARG A 6 -16.89 -1.05 -27.38
C ARG A 6 -17.61 -0.57 -26.12
N SER A 7 -18.27 -1.49 -25.42
CA SER A 7 -18.65 -1.27 -24.03
C SER A 7 -17.37 -1.19 -23.21
N THR A 8 -16.77 -0.01 -23.15
CA THR A 8 -15.83 0.33 -22.08
C THR A 8 -16.67 0.62 -20.84
N VAL A 9 -17.36 -0.39 -20.31
CA VAL A 9 -17.57 -0.39 -18.87
C VAL A 9 -16.22 -0.79 -18.32
N LEU A 10 -15.31 0.19 -18.24
CA LEU A 10 -14.13 0.12 -17.40
C LEU A 10 -14.69 0.03 -15.99
N SER A 11 -15.00 -1.19 -15.57
CA SER A 11 -15.42 -1.51 -14.21
C SER A 11 -14.31 -0.97 -13.34
N LYS A 12 -14.52 0.22 -12.75
CA LYS A 12 -13.54 0.84 -11.86
C LYS A 12 -13.13 -0.24 -10.88
N PRO A 13 -11.84 -0.61 -10.81
CA PRO A 13 -11.42 -1.63 -9.89
C PRO A 13 -11.87 -1.19 -8.49
N VAL A 14 -12.60 -2.08 -7.81
CA VAL A 14 -13.07 -1.83 -6.45
C VAL A 14 -11.83 -1.82 -5.57
N ILE A 15 -11.34 -0.63 -5.25
CA ILE A 15 -10.17 -0.46 -4.40
C ILE A 15 -10.61 -0.78 -2.97
N PRO A 16 -10.02 -1.78 -2.31
CA PRO A 16 -10.40 -2.14 -0.95
C PRO A 16 -9.97 -1.01 0.02
N ALA A 17 -10.77 -0.77 1.06
CA ALA A 17 -10.63 0.41 1.92
C ALA A 17 -9.27 0.51 2.63
N ASN A 18 -8.67 -0.63 2.99
CA ASN A 18 -7.34 -0.72 3.61
C ASN A 18 -6.21 -0.22 2.70
N LEU A 19 -6.40 -0.21 1.38
CA LEU A 19 -5.45 0.36 0.42
C LEU A 19 -5.58 1.89 0.33
N LEU A 20 -6.77 2.44 0.59
CA LEU A 20 -7.00 3.89 0.62
C LEU A 20 -6.46 4.54 1.89
N GLU A 21 -6.28 3.75 2.95
CA GLU A 21 -5.66 4.21 4.18
C GLU A 21 -4.17 4.53 3.96
N PRO A 22 -3.69 5.69 4.46
CA PRO A 22 -2.29 6.06 4.34
C PRO A 22 -1.38 5.03 5.02
N CYS A 23 -0.13 4.97 4.57
CA CYS A 23 0.86 4.12 5.22
C CYS A 23 1.11 4.59 6.66
N PRO A 24 1.38 3.65 7.59
CA PRO A 24 1.69 3.99 8.97
C PRO A 24 2.95 4.85 9.03
N GLN A 25 2.92 5.89 9.86
CA GLN A 25 4.09 6.72 10.10
C GLN A 25 5.12 5.97 10.95
N PHE A 26 6.40 6.14 10.63
CA PHE A 26 7.48 5.60 11.45
C PHE A 26 7.52 6.29 12.80
N SER A 27 7.73 5.48 13.84
CA SER A 27 7.97 5.97 15.19
C SER A 27 9.30 6.72 15.23
N TYR A 28 9.42 7.69 16.13
CA TYR A 28 10.75 8.19 16.47
C TYR A 28 11.49 7.16 17.32
N LEU A 29 12.81 7.14 17.20
CA LEU A 29 13.63 6.34 18.10
C LEU A 29 13.65 7.06 19.45
N GLU A 30 12.91 6.53 20.42
CA GLU A 30 12.91 7.03 21.78
C GLU A 30 13.93 6.23 22.62
N GLY A 31 15.04 6.88 22.96
CA GLY A 31 16.12 6.28 23.74
C GLY A 31 17.46 6.26 23.02
N GLY A 32 18.50 5.85 23.73
CA GLY A 32 19.88 5.81 23.24
C GLY A 32 20.56 4.46 23.41
N THR A 33 19.82 3.44 23.88
CA THR A 33 20.39 2.12 24.09
C THR A 33 20.21 1.22 22.87
N GLY A 34 21.07 0.21 22.73
CA GLY A 34 20.94 -0.78 21.66
C GLY A 34 19.61 -1.55 21.71
N LYS A 35 19.01 -1.71 22.89
CA LYS A 35 17.69 -2.34 23.05
C LYS A 35 16.59 -1.47 22.43
N ASP A 36 16.61 -0.17 22.69
CA ASP A 36 15.62 0.78 22.15
C ASP A 36 15.73 0.82 20.61
N ALA A 37 16.96 0.88 20.10
CA ALA A 37 17.23 0.81 18.66
C ALA A 37 16.73 -0.48 18.01
N LEU A 38 16.91 -1.63 18.67
CA LEU A 38 16.45 -2.92 18.16
C LEU A 38 14.92 -2.97 18.08
N LEU A 39 14.23 -2.55 19.14
CA LEU A 39 12.75 -2.55 19.16
C LEU A 39 12.18 -1.59 18.11
N TRP A 40 12.76 -0.39 17.99
CA TRP A 40 12.40 0.58 16.97
C TRP A 40 12.63 0.04 15.54
N ALA A 41 13.75 -0.65 15.31
CA ALA A 41 14.07 -1.21 13.99
C ALA A 41 13.06 -2.28 13.57
N VAL A 42 12.66 -3.16 14.50
CA VAL A 42 11.63 -4.19 14.24
C VAL A 42 10.29 -3.55 13.88
N ASP A 43 9.85 -2.55 14.66
CA ASP A 43 8.62 -1.79 14.37
C ASP A 43 8.67 -1.09 13.00
N THR A 44 9.81 -0.46 12.69
CA THR A 44 10.01 0.26 11.42
C THR A 44 9.97 -0.68 10.23
N VAL A 45 10.61 -1.85 10.31
CA VAL A 45 10.58 -2.86 9.24
C VAL A 45 9.18 -3.42 9.05
N ALA A 46 8.44 -3.69 10.12
CA ALA A 46 7.06 -4.15 10.04
C ALA A 46 6.17 -3.13 9.28
N LYS A 47 6.20 -1.86 9.72
CA LYS A 47 5.47 -0.75 9.08
C LYS A 47 5.88 -0.53 7.62
N GLY A 48 7.18 -0.65 7.32
CA GLY A 48 7.71 -0.53 5.97
C GLY A 48 7.19 -1.63 5.05
N ASN A 49 7.20 -2.88 5.51
CA ASN A 49 6.72 -4.03 4.74
C ASN A 49 5.20 -3.95 4.49
N GLU A 50 4.42 -3.52 5.48
CA GLU A 50 2.98 -3.28 5.31
C GLU A 50 2.70 -2.22 4.24
N CYS A 51 3.46 -1.12 4.25
CA CYS A 51 3.34 -0.07 3.25
C CYS A 51 3.74 -0.56 1.84
N ALA A 52 4.85 -1.29 1.73
CA ALA A 52 5.29 -1.87 0.47
C ALA A 52 4.22 -2.80 -0.14
N ALA A 53 3.62 -3.66 0.68
CA ALA A 53 2.54 -4.54 0.23
C ALA A 53 1.30 -3.77 -0.27
N LYS A 54 0.95 -2.64 0.37
CA LYS A 54 -0.12 -1.76 -0.11
C LYS A 54 0.23 -1.16 -1.48
N VAL A 55 1.46 -0.65 -1.65
CA VAL A 55 1.92 -0.04 -2.90
C VAL A 55 1.93 -1.07 -4.04
N ASP A 56 2.43 -2.28 -3.79
CA ASP A 56 2.41 -3.36 -4.78
C ASP A 56 0.99 -3.71 -5.21
N ALA A 57 0.06 -3.81 -4.25
CA ALA A 57 -1.35 -4.07 -4.54
C ALA A 57 -1.99 -2.94 -5.37
N TRP A 58 -1.63 -1.67 -5.11
CA TRP A 58 -2.04 -0.53 -5.93
C TRP A 58 -1.50 -0.61 -7.36
N ILE A 59 -0.24 -0.99 -7.53
CA ILE A 59 0.38 -1.14 -8.84
C ILE A 59 -0.33 -2.25 -9.64
N GLU A 60 -0.67 -3.38 -9.00
CA GLU A 60 -1.41 -4.46 -9.67
C GLU A 60 -2.83 -4.05 -10.07
N ILE A 61 -3.53 -3.27 -9.21
CA ILE A 61 -4.84 -2.71 -9.55
C ILE A 61 -4.75 -1.77 -10.76
N GLU A 62 -3.70 -0.94 -10.83
CA GLU A 62 -3.52 -0.03 -11.96
C GLU A 62 -3.13 -0.76 -13.25
N LYS A 63 -2.32 -1.82 -13.16
CA LYS A 63 -2.03 -2.70 -14.32
C LYS A 63 -3.27 -3.42 -14.85
N ALA A 64 -4.23 -3.72 -13.98
CA ALA A 64 -5.48 -4.40 -14.35
C ALA A 64 -6.54 -3.45 -14.95
N ARG A 65 -6.28 -2.13 -14.96
CA ARG A 65 -7.15 -1.10 -15.55
C ARG A 65 -6.81 -0.87 -17.02
#